data_AF-A0A7S3FAA8-F1
#
_entry.id   AF-A0A7S3FAA8-F1
#
_cell.length_a   1.000
_cell.length_b   1.000
_cell.length_c   1.000
_cell.angle_alpha   90.00
_cell.angle_beta   90.00
_cell.angle_gamma   90.00
#
_symmetry.space_group_name_H-M   'P 1'
#
loop_
_entity.id
_entity.type
_entity.pdbx_description
1 polymer ?
#
loop_
_entity_poly.entity_id
_entity_poly.type
_entity_poly.pdbx_seq_one_letter_code
_entity_poly.pdbx_strand_id
1 'polypeptide(L)'
;VEGPTPSPPAGPLTIDSLTLATPGGGTAADAAVEPPFSPLQYQPRFDGTRPSFGLFARFVRNLSVAASSIRLDADEADGRPAIVADRVSGLRLKALDVGGGGGAEAPCQLAARNCSGDWSDGGKLPSCEWRPAASVAETWGSHEVLSGD
;
A
#
# COMPACT_ATOMS: atom_id res chain seq x y z
N VAL A 1 2.44 31.32 -3.45
CA VAL A 1 3.47 30.29 -3.70
C VAL A 1 2.74 28.96 -3.81
N GLU A 2 2.64 28.42 -5.01
CA GLU A 2 2.07 27.09 -5.21
C GLU A 2 2.95 26.08 -4.46
N GLY A 3 2.34 25.20 -3.67
CA GLY A 3 3.04 24.13 -2.96
C GLY A 3 3.77 23.19 -3.93
N PRO A 4 4.63 22.29 -3.44
CA PRO A 4 5.32 21.33 -4.30
C PRO A 4 4.29 20.59 -5.14
N THR A 5 4.39 20.72 -6.46
CA THR A 5 3.56 19.97 -7.40
C THR A 5 3.86 18.48 -7.14
N PRO A 6 2.86 17.64 -6.83
CA PRO A 6 3.12 16.21 -6.71
C PRO A 6 3.74 15.74 -8.02
N SER A 7 4.86 15.03 -7.92
CA SER A 7 5.49 14.41 -9.09
C SER A 7 4.45 13.60 -9.86
N PRO A 8 4.47 13.65 -11.21
CA PRO A 8 3.48 12.95 -12.01
C PRO A 8 3.49 11.46 -11.62
N PRO A 9 2.33 10.83 -11.43
CA PRO A 9 2.30 9.45 -10.98
C PRO A 9 3.00 8.54 -11.99
N ALA A 10 3.57 7.45 -11.47
CA ALA A 10 4.25 6.46 -12.30
C ALA A 10 3.28 5.95 -13.39
N GLY A 11 3.82 5.72 -14.58
CA GLY A 11 3.06 5.32 -15.77
C GLY A 11 2.38 3.95 -15.64
N PRO A 12 1.70 3.50 -16.72
CA PRO A 12 1.13 2.15 -16.73
C PRO A 12 2.19 1.14 -16.35
N LEU A 13 1.92 0.38 -15.29
CA LEU A 13 2.83 -0.62 -14.74
C LEU A 13 2.14 -1.97 -14.80
N THR A 14 2.78 -2.95 -15.42
CA THR A 14 2.31 -4.33 -15.44
C THR A 14 3.28 -5.21 -14.70
N ILE A 15 2.76 -5.99 -13.76
CA ILE A 15 3.45 -7.09 -13.09
C ILE A 15 2.70 -8.35 -13.51
N ASP A 16 3.40 -9.26 -14.16
CA ASP A 16 2.84 -10.51 -14.65
C ASP A 16 3.78 -11.66 -14.30
N SER A 17 3.21 -12.81 -13.93
CA SER A 17 3.97 -14.04 -13.68
C SER A 17 5.07 -13.88 -12.62
N LEU A 18 4.85 -13.03 -11.61
CA LEU A 18 5.78 -12.81 -10.50
C LEU A 18 5.50 -13.80 -9.36
N THR A 19 6.54 -14.45 -8.86
CA THR A 19 6.51 -15.15 -7.56
C THR A 19 7.39 -14.38 -6.59
N LEU A 20 6.79 -13.85 -5.52
CA LEU A 20 7.47 -13.19 -4.43
C LEU A 20 7.29 -14.02 -3.16
N ALA A 21 8.40 -14.23 -2.46
CA ALA A 21 8.49 -15.08 -1.30
C ALA A 21 9.27 -14.31 -0.23
N THR A 22 8.65 -14.07 0.92
CA THR A 22 9.21 -13.16 1.95
C THR A 22 9.26 -13.82 3.32
N PRO A 23 10.30 -13.55 4.13
CA PRO A 23 10.45 -14.18 5.43
C PRO A 23 9.43 -13.73 6.49
N GLY A 24 8.66 -12.66 6.27
CA GLY A 24 7.71 -12.15 7.26
C GLY A 24 8.38 -11.33 8.38
N GLY A 25 7.78 -11.34 9.57
CA GLY A 25 8.30 -10.70 10.78
C GLY A 25 7.89 -9.23 10.99
N GLY A 26 7.06 -8.67 10.10
CA GLY A 26 6.49 -7.33 10.28
C GLY A 26 5.40 -7.29 11.35
N THR A 27 5.23 -6.13 11.99
CA THR A 27 4.21 -5.92 13.02
C THR A 27 2.95 -5.25 12.44
N ALA A 28 1.84 -5.32 13.18
CA ALA A 28 0.64 -4.56 12.83
C ALA A 28 0.88 -3.03 12.86
N ALA A 29 1.84 -2.56 13.67
CA ALA A 29 2.23 -1.14 13.68
C ALA A 29 2.96 -0.75 12.38
N ASP A 30 3.78 -1.65 11.82
CA ASP A 30 4.45 -1.42 10.55
C ASP A 30 3.44 -1.23 9.40
N ALA A 31 2.28 -1.90 9.47
CA ALA A 31 1.20 -1.75 8.49
C ALA A 31 0.64 -0.31 8.42
N ALA A 32 0.77 0.44 9.51
CA ALA A 32 0.30 1.82 9.64
C ALA A 32 1.40 2.85 9.30
N VAL A 33 2.62 2.44 8.92
CA VAL A 33 3.69 3.37 8.55
C VAL A 33 3.36 4.03 7.21
N GLU A 34 3.38 5.36 7.16
CA GLU A 34 3.42 6.10 5.90
C GLU A 34 4.88 6.37 5.51
N PRO A 35 5.44 5.67 4.52
CA PRO A 35 6.84 5.84 4.18
C PRO A 35 7.09 7.25 3.63
N PRO A 36 8.27 7.86 3.89
CA PRO A 36 8.62 9.15 3.31
C PRO A 36 8.50 9.10 1.78
N PHE A 37 8.17 10.23 1.18
CA PHE A 37 8.11 10.37 -0.27
C PHE A 37 9.19 11.34 -0.74
N SER A 38 10.13 10.83 -1.56
CA SER A 38 11.15 11.64 -2.20
C SER A 38 11.06 11.45 -3.71
N PRO A 39 10.64 12.48 -4.47
CA PRO A 39 10.47 12.37 -5.92
C PRO A 39 11.79 12.28 -6.69
N LEU A 40 12.91 12.62 -6.05
CA LEU A 40 14.22 12.71 -6.70
C LEU A 40 15.19 11.61 -6.27
N GLN A 41 14.97 10.99 -5.11
CA GLN A 41 15.89 10.02 -4.53
C GLN A 41 15.12 8.90 -3.85
N TYR A 42 15.24 7.68 -4.38
CA TYR A 42 14.75 6.49 -3.71
C TYR A 42 15.91 5.78 -3.03
N GLN A 43 15.91 5.73 -1.70
CA GLN A 43 16.98 5.09 -0.92
C GLN A 43 16.36 4.06 0.05
N PRO A 44 16.04 2.85 -0.44
CA PRO A 44 15.25 1.86 0.31
C PRO A 44 15.72 1.59 1.73
N ARG A 45 17.03 1.59 1.95
CA ARG A 45 17.64 1.30 3.26
C ARG A 45 17.37 2.38 4.32
N PHE A 46 17.17 3.62 3.89
CA PHE A 46 16.95 4.78 4.77
C PHE A 46 15.48 5.20 4.84
N ASP A 47 14.66 4.75 3.89
CA ASP A 47 13.23 5.10 3.80
C ASP A 47 12.34 4.28 4.75
N GLY A 48 12.93 3.51 5.67
CA GLY A 48 12.22 2.76 6.72
C GLY A 48 11.39 1.57 6.24
N THR A 49 10.59 1.03 7.16
CA THR A 49 9.72 -0.14 6.92
C THR A 49 8.62 0.17 5.92
N ARG A 50 8.26 -0.81 5.09
CA ARG A 50 7.12 -0.73 4.18
C ARG A 50 5.87 -1.28 4.85
N PRO A 51 4.68 -0.69 4.59
CA PRO A 51 3.43 -1.09 5.21
C PRO A 51 2.87 -2.41 4.67
N SER A 52 3.53 -3.03 3.69
CA SER A 52 3.24 -4.37 3.21
C SER A 52 4.46 -5.26 3.28
N PHE A 53 4.24 -6.58 3.38
CA PHE A 53 5.31 -7.55 3.20
C PHE A 53 5.58 -7.87 1.73
N GLY A 54 4.60 -7.70 0.84
CA GLY A 54 4.73 -7.97 -0.59
C GLY A 54 4.92 -6.73 -1.46
N LEU A 55 3.81 -6.07 -1.81
CA LEU A 55 3.79 -4.95 -2.73
C LEU A 55 3.27 -3.67 -2.07
N PHE A 56 4.04 -2.58 -2.14
CA PHE A 56 3.57 -1.24 -1.79
C PHE A 56 3.56 -0.36 -3.03
N ALA A 57 2.38 0.06 -3.46
CA ALA A 57 2.19 0.94 -4.60
C ALA A 57 1.61 2.28 -4.15
N ARG A 58 2.30 3.37 -4.48
CA ARG A 58 1.82 4.73 -4.20
C ARG A 58 2.01 5.63 -5.42
N PHE A 59 1.01 6.45 -5.73
CA PHE A 59 1.02 7.35 -6.90
C PHE A 59 1.32 6.64 -8.22
N VAL A 60 0.54 5.60 -8.54
CA VAL A 60 0.69 4.82 -9.79
C VAL A 60 -0.57 4.96 -10.65
N ARG A 61 -0.42 5.10 -11.96
CA ARG A 61 -1.54 5.03 -12.93
C ARG A 61 -1.51 3.71 -13.68
N ASN A 62 -2.67 3.10 -13.88
CA ASN A 62 -2.87 1.85 -14.62
C ASN A 62 -1.96 0.71 -14.14
N LEU A 63 -1.99 0.41 -12.84
CA LEU A 63 -1.30 -0.74 -12.27
C LEU A 63 -2.09 -2.03 -12.55
N SER A 64 -1.49 -2.97 -13.28
CA SER A 64 -2.04 -4.31 -13.50
C SER A 64 -1.14 -5.35 -12.87
N VAL A 65 -1.69 -6.21 -12.02
CA VAL A 65 -1.01 -7.39 -11.47
C VAL A 65 -1.79 -8.63 -11.90
N ALA A 66 -1.13 -9.55 -12.60
CA ALA A 66 -1.75 -10.75 -13.12
C ALA A 66 -0.90 -12.00 -12.90
N ALA A 67 -1.56 -13.15 -12.75
CA ALA A 67 -0.94 -14.48 -12.73
C ALA A 67 0.29 -14.57 -11.80
N SER A 68 0.21 -13.93 -10.63
CA SER A 68 1.34 -13.76 -9.71
C SER A 68 1.02 -14.39 -8.36
N SER A 69 2.05 -14.63 -7.55
CA SER A 69 1.91 -15.11 -6.18
C SER A 69 2.78 -14.33 -5.20
N ILE A 70 2.22 -13.97 -4.04
CA ILE A 70 2.95 -13.34 -2.93
C ILE A 70 2.81 -14.25 -1.71
N ARG A 71 3.94 -14.74 -1.17
CA ARG A 71 3.96 -15.70 -0.07
C ARG A 71 4.81 -15.31 1.13
N LEU A 72 4.35 -15.69 2.33
CA LEU A 72 5.20 -15.79 3.51
C LEU A 72 5.87 -17.16 3.53
N ASP A 73 7.20 -17.17 3.52
CA ASP A 73 8.03 -18.37 3.41
C ASP A 73 8.44 -18.96 4.76
N ALA A 74 8.35 -18.19 5.85
CA ALA A 74 8.80 -18.60 7.17
C ALA A 74 7.64 -18.86 8.14
N ASP A 75 7.95 -19.50 9.27
CA ASP A 75 7.04 -19.69 10.41
C ASP A 75 6.74 -18.39 11.17
N GLU A 76 7.33 -17.26 10.75
CA GLU A 76 7.11 -15.95 11.37
C GLU A 76 5.88 -15.27 10.78
N ALA A 77 4.91 -14.97 11.65
CA ALA A 77 3.75 -14.17 11.30
C ALA A 77 4.16 -12.78 10.80
N ASP A 78 3.34 -12.18 9.93
CA ASP A 78 3.50 -10.78 9.52
C ASP A 78 2.16 -10.04 9.69
N GLY A 79 2.18 -9.01 10.55
CA GLY A 79 1.01 -8.19 10.83
C GLY A 79 0.65 -7.19 9.72
N ARG A 80 1.42 -7.16 8.62
CA ARG A 80 1.16 -6.30 7.47
C ARG A 80 0.36 -7.03 6.40
N PRO A 81 -0.48 -6.32 5.62
CA PRO A 81 -1.11 -6.88 4.43
C PRO A 81 -0.06 -7.25 3.37
N ALA A 82 -0.40 -8.19 2.48
CA ALA A 82 0.45 -8.55 1.34
C ALA A 82 0.62 -7.37 0.38
N ILE A 83 -0.46 -6.59 0.19
CA ILE A 83 -0.48 -5.46 -0.72
C ILE A 83 -1.01 -4.21 0.00
N VAL A 84 -0.30 -3.10 -0.18
CA VAL A 84 -0.80 -1.76 0.15
C VAL A 84 -0.83 -0.91 -1.11
N ALA A 85 -1.97 -0.29 -1.39
CA ALA A 85 -2.15 0.64 -2.49
C ALA A 85 -2.65 2.01 -1.98
N ASP A 86 -1.94 3.09 -2.32
CA ASP A 86 -2.32 4.47 -1.97
C ASP A 86 -2.30 5.37 -3.20
N ARG A 87 -3.44 6.01 -3.53
CA ARG A 87 -3.55 6.90 -4.69
C ARG A 87 -3.14 6.21 -6.01
N VAL A 88 -3.67 5.01 -6.23
CA VAL A 88 -3.48 4.23 -7.47
C VAL A 88 -4.71 4.34 -8.35
N SER A 89 -4.56 4.79 -9.60
CA SER A 89 -5.65 4.80 -10.56
C SER A 89 -5.61 3.61 -11.50
N GLY A 90 -6.78 3.06 -11.85
CA GLY A 90 -6.88 1.91 -12.76
C GLY A 90 -6.20 0.64 -12.25
N LEU A 91 -6.21 0.39 -10.93
CA LEU A 91 -5.70 -0.83 -10.32
C LEU A 91 -6.50 -2.04 -10.83
N ARG A 92 -5.79 -3.07 -11.30
CA ARG A 92 -6.36 -4.34 -11.76
C ARG A 92 -5.60 -5.49 -11.13
N LEU A 93 -6.29 -6.31 -10.34
CA LEU A 93 -5.75 -7.54 -9.78
C LEU A 93 -6.49 -8.72 -10.42
N LYS A 94 -5.75 -9.67 -10.98
CA LYS A 94 -6.33 -10.85 -11.63
C LYS A 94 -5.51 -12.10 -11.36
N ALA A 95 -6.14 -13.15 -10.84
CA ALA A 95 -5.48 -14.42 -10.56
C ALA A 95 -4.23 -14.22 -9.70
N LEU A 96 -4.40 -13.45 -8.62
CA LEU A 96 -3.35 -13.23 -7.65
C LEU A 96 -3.50 -14.26 -6.53
N ASP A 97 -2.48 -15.07 -6.33
CA ASP A 97 -2.41 -16.01 -5.22
C ASP A 97 -1.68 -15.35 -4.04
N VAL A 98 -2.35 -15.21 -2.91
CA VAL A 98 -1.75 -14.66 -1.68
C VAL A 98 -1.95 -15.67 -0.57
N GLY A 99 -0.87 -16.02 0.12
CA GLY A 99 -0.93 -16.97 1.23
C GLY A 99 0.37 -17.04 2.01
N GLY A 100 0.39 -17.70 3.15
CA GLY A 100 1.56 -17.69 4.02
C GLY A 100 1.36 -18.54 5.28
N GLY A 101 2.44 -19.15 5.77
CA GLY A 101 2.39 -20.23 6.75
C GLY A 101 1.94 -19.82 8.16
N GLY A 102 0.79 -20.34 8.60
CA GLY A 102 0.46 -20.69 9.99
C GLY A 102 0.39 -19.59 11.07
N GLY A 103 0.94 -18.41 10.85
CA GLY A 103 1.02 -17.32 11.81
C GLY A 103 0.17 -16.12 11.41
N ALA A 104 -0.46 -15.48 12.39
CA ALA A 104 -1.47 -14.42 12.25
C ALA A 104 -1.28 -13.53 11.02
N GLU A 105 -2.12 -13.80 10.03
CA GLU A 105 -2.23 -13.03 8.81
C GLU A 105 -2.91 -11.69 9.15
N ALA A 106 -2.44 -10.59 8.56
CA ALA A 106 -3.09 -9.29 8.69
C ALA A 106 -4.62 -9.41 8.43
N PRO A 107 -5.46 -8.55 9.03
CA PRO A 107 -6.93 -8.64 8.91
C PRO A 107 -7.44 -8.54 7.46
N CYS A 108 -6.57 -8.20 6.51
CA CYS A 108 -6.82 -8.12 5.08
C CYS A 108 -5.52 -8.43 4.32
N GLN A 109 -5.65 -8.98 3.11
CA GLN A 109 -4.54 -9.19 2.18
C GLN A 109 -4.23 -7.96 1.33
N LEU A 110 -5.25 -7.16 1.05
CA LEU A 110 -5.14 -5.92 0.30
C LEU A 110 -5.65 -4.76 1.15
N ALA A 111 -4.78 -3.81 1.48
CA ALA A 111 -5.18 -2.55 2.07
C ALA A 111 -5.08 -1.43 1.02
N ALA A 112 -6.19 -0.76 0.73
CA ALA A 112 -6.25 0.27 -0.30
C ALA A 112 -6.80 1.60 0.25
N ARG A 113 -6.25 2.71 -0.24
CA ARG A 113 -6.73 4.07 0.03
C ARG A 113 -6.69 4.90 -1.25
N ASN A 114 -7.73 5.69 -1.52
CA ASN A 114 -7.79 6.60 -2.68
C ASN A 114 -7.53 5.91 -4.03
N CYS A 115 -8.00 4.68 -4.21
CA CYS A 115 -7.78 3.91 -5.43
C CYS A 115 -9.00 3.97 -6.38
N SER A 116 -8.79 3.72 -7.68
CA SER A 116 -9.86 3.40 -8.65
C SER A 116 -9.51 2.14 -9.46
N GLY A 117 -10.52 1.42 -9.98
CA GLY A 117 -10.32 0.19 -10.77
C GLY A 117 -11.03 -1.02 -10.14
N ASP A 118 -10.60 -2.22 -10.53
CA ASP A 118 -11.07 -3.50 -9.98
C ASP A 118 -9.91 -4.22 -9.29
N TRP A 119 -9.86 -4.08 -7.97
CA TRP A 119 -8.84 -4.73 -7.12
C TRP A 119 -9.42 -5.84 -6.25
N SER A 120 -10.67 -6.24 -6.51
CA SER A 120 -11.31 -7.29 -5.73
C SER A 120 -10.78 -8.70 -6.06
N ASP A 121 -10.09 -8.86 -7.21
CA ASP A 121 -9.78 -10.16 -7.84
C ASP A 121 -11.01 -11.09 -7.87
N GLY A 122 -12.17 -10.53 -8.24
CA GLY A 122 -13.44 -11.25 -8.20
C GLY A 122 -13.93 -11.61 -6.79
N GLY A 123 -13.50 -10.86 -5.77
CA GLY A 123 -13.84 -11.07 -4.36
C GLY A 123 -12.94 -12.05 -3.62
N LYS A 124 -11.87 -12.55 -4.24
CA LYS A 124 -10.97 -13.56 -3.66
C LYS A 124 -10.00 -13.00 -2.63
N LEU A 125 -9.68 -11.71 -2.72
CA LEU A 125 -8.73 -11.05 -1.82
C LEU A 125 -9.49 -10.32 -0.72
N PRO A 126 -9.37 -10.75 0.56
CA PRO A 126 -9.87 -9.98 1.69
C PRO A 126 -9.24 -8.58 1.65
N SER A 127 -10.08 -7.56 1.50
CA SER A 127 -9.62 -6.18 1.33
C SER A 127 -10.17 -5.25 2.41
N CYS A 128 -9.39 -4.22 2.73
CA CYS A 128 -9.68 -3.23 3.76
C CYS A 128 -9.22 -1.84 3.31
N GLU A 129 -9.67 -0.81 4.04
CA GLU A 129 -9.13 0.54 3.89
C GLU A 129 -7.76 0.63 4.54
N TRP A 130 -6.75 1.15 3.82
CA TRP A 130 -5.45 1.43 4.41
C TRP A 130 -5.48 2.71 5.25
N ARG A 131 -5.11 2.61 6.52
CA ARG A 131 -5.11 3.71 7.50
C ARG A 131 -3.71 3.88 8.09
N PRO A 132 -2.84 4.70 7.49
CA PRO A 132 -1.58 5.02 8.13
C PRO A 132 -1.85 5.77 9.44
N ALA A 133 -1.01 5.55 10.44
CA ALA A 133 -0.98 6.37 11.63
C ALA A 133 -0.73 7.81 11.15
N ALA A 134 -1.69 8.70 11.42
CA ALA A 134 -1.75 10.05 10.86
C ALA A 134 -0.34 10.65 10.76
N SER A 135 0.06 11.07 9.57
CA SER A 135 1.22 11.92 9.43
C SER A 135 1.03 13.09 10.40
N VAL A 136 2.02 13.39 11.23
CA VAL A 136 2.11 14.68 11.96
C VAL A 136 2.29 15.87 10.99
N ALA A 137 1.84 15.75 9.75
CA ALA A 137 1.89 16.76 8.72
C ALA A 137 0.69 16.56 7.79
N GLU A 138 -0.45 17.18 8.14
CA GLU A 138 -1.41 17.86 7.26
C GLU A 138 -2.67 18.32 8.04
N THR A 139 -2.50 18.99 9.19
CA THR A 139 -3.50 19.98 9.65
C THR A 139 -3.27 21.27 8.89
N TRP A 140 -3.80 21.36 7.66
CA TRP A 140 -4.02 22.63 6.99
C TRP A 140 -5.50 23.00 7.12
N GLY A 141 -5.76 23.98 8.00
CA GLY A 141 -6.89 24.90 7.88
C GLY A 141 -8.28 24.35 8.21
N SER A 142 -8.56 24.13 9.49
CA SER A 142 -9.87 24.50 10.03
C SER A 142 -9.66 25.77 10.86
N HIS A 143 -9.58 26.92 10.18
CA HIS A 143 -9.87 28.17 10.86
C HIS A 143 -11.37 28.17 11.11
N GLU A 144 -11.71 27.95 12.37
CA GLU A 144 -13.00 28.24 12.98
C GLU A 144 -13.40 29.67 12.57
N VAL A 145 -14.39 29.80 11.68
CA VAL A 145 -15.10 31.07 11.52
C VAL A 145 -15.99 31.18 12.76
N LEU A 146 -15.45 31.77 13.82
CA LEU A 146 -16.27 32.35 14.87
C LEU A 146 -17.03 33.53 14.26
N SER A 147 -18.22 33.26 13.75
CA SER A 147 -19.24 34.29 13.58
C SER A 147 -19.78 34.64 14.97
N GLY A 148 -19.38 35.81 15.48
CA GLY A 148 -19.89 36.39 16.71
C GLY A 148 -19.94 37.90 16.57
N ASP A 149 -21.16 38.38 16.31
CA ASP A 149 -21.79 39.69 16.58
C ASP A 149 -21.03 41.01 16.39
#